data_AF-A0A1I6HEK2-F1
#
_entry.id   AF-A0A1I6HEK2-F1
#
_cell.length_a   1.000
_cell.length_b   1.000
_cell.length_c   1.000
_cell.angle_alpha   90.00
_cell.angle_beta   90.00
_cell.angle_gamma   90.00
#
_symmetry.space_group_name_H-M   'P 1'
#
loop_
_entity.id
_entity.type
_entity.pdbx_description
1 polymer ?
#
loop_
_entity_poly.entity_id
_entity_poly.type
_entity_poly.pdbx_seq_one_letter_code
_entity_poly.pdbx_strand_id
1 'polypeptide(L)'
;MTRNLVFLLAFLWATYSLQAQNSPDCRSAIPVCADAPILNFADGGGDIDDFDPDVIRQSGCLEKGSVASANIENNTSWYVFRAGTGGQVGFDIEALSDTAEWDFALYGPDVDCGDISNGTAQPIRCNYEVNDTRFTGVGVNPENGQAGQPFVKGSQNTYDEWIDVQPGEIYYLLINNYNTNFDGDPEPYSLTFTGNSVDADQDNALDCTLRDEFLGLDIVACEGDPDIVLSALNSPAGPDIANVTWSVDYEDDGVIDAQLADGPGETEFTVVSPISGRYYVEILTTLATTITDDILITWYGVPVLDRVDILDDLSDQNNIQVFVQGDGDYEFAINNGPFQDDSIFRDVPPGINTLIINDKNGCGTTEPIEFLVVGYPKFFTPNNDTFNDTWQVKGIETLIDPVVFIFDRYGKLLKQIDETSLGWDGSFNGRPMPASDYWFRLEYSRDESGIVVANTIRAHFTLKR
;
A
#
# COMPACT_ATOMS: atom_id res chain seq x y z
N MET A 1 -42.19 48.26 54.87
CA MET A 1 -41.83 48.24 53.44
C MET A 1 -40.46 47.61 53.31
N THR A 2 -40.43 46.29 53.21
CA THR A 2 -39.25 45.48 52.89
C THR A 2 -39.27 45.24 51.38
N ARG A 3 -38.29 45.78 50.64
CA ARG A 3 -38.10 45.48 49.20
C ARG A 3 -37.10 44.34 49.11
N ASN A 4 -37.60 43.16 48.76
CA ASN A 4 -36.80 42.03 48.30
C ASN A 4 -36.24 42.39 46.91
N LEU A 5 -34.91 42.32 46.75
CA LEU A 5 -34.25 42.35 45.46
C LEU A 5 -33.93 40.90 45.10
N VAL A 6 -34.68 40.32 44.16
CA VAL A 6 -34.39 39.01 43.57
C VAL A 6 -33.36 39.24 42.47
N PHE A 7 -32.14 38.75 42.66
CA PHE A 7 -31.15 38.60 41.59
C PHE A 7 -31.52 37.35 40.79
N LEU A 8 -32.01 37.53 39.56
CA LEU A 8 -32.03 36.46 38.56
C LEU A 8 -30.59 36.21 38.12
N LEU A 9 -30.02 35.06 38.51
CA LEU A 9 -28.88 34.48 37.80
C LEU A 9 -29.42 33.83 36.52
N ALA A 10 -29.21 34.48 35.38
CA ALA A 10 -29.32 33.84 34.09
C ALA A 10 -28.06 32.97 33.90
N PHE A 11 -28.20 31.66 34.08
CA PHE A 11 -27.21 30.69 33.65
C PHE A 11 -27.28 30.64 32.12
N LEU A 12 -26.36 31.34 31.44
CA LEU A 12 -26.08 31.09 30.03
C LEU A 12 -25.38 29.73 29.96
N TRP A 13 -26.11 28.69 29.57
CA TRP A 13 -25.51 27.48 29.01
C TRP A 13 -24.95 27.85 27.63
N ALA A 14 -23.69 28.29 27.60
CA ALA A 14 -22.90 28.19 26.38
C ALA A 14 -22.50 26.72 26.25
N THR A 15 -23.27 25.96 25.48
CA THR A 15 -22.78 24.71 24.92
C THR A 15 -21.68 25.08 23.94
N TYR A 16 -20.43 24.96 24.37
CA TYR A 16 -19.31 24.96 23.45
C TYR A 16 -19.43 23.68 22.64
N SER A 17 -19.94 23.79 21.41
CA SER A 17 -19.73 22.76 20.40
C SER A 17 -18.24 22.75 20.09
N LEU A 18 -17.53 21.77 20.63
CA LEU A 18 -16.19 21.42 20.17
C LEU A 18 -16.36 20.98 18.71
N GLN A 19 -15.91 21.80 17.76
CA GLN A 19 -15.78 21.37 16.38
C GLN A 19 -14.48 20.58 16.28
N ALA A 20 -14.58 19.32 15.86
CA ALA A 20 -13.40 18.57 15.44
C ALA A 20 -12.85 19.21 14.16
N GLN A 21 -11.54 19.21 13.99
CA GLN A 21 -10.90 19.60 12.74
C GLN A 21 -11.21 18.49 11.71
N ASN A 22 -11.62 18.88 10.50
CA ASN A 22 -11.78 17.91 9.40
C ASN A 22 -10.42 17.31 9.05
N SER A 23 -10.41 16.04 8.68
CA SER A 23 -9.23 15.36 8.15
C SER A 23 -9.60 14.74 6.80
N PRO A 24 -9.20 15.38 5.69
CA PRO A 24 -9.53 14.92 4.35
C PRO A 24 -8.63 13.78 3.82
N ASP A 25 -7.60 13.34 4.55
CA ASP A 25 -6.67 12.28 4.13
C ASP A 25 -6.83 10.97 4.94
N CYS A 26 -6.70 9.81 4.30
CA CYS A 26 -6.79 8.49 4.95
C CYS A 26 -5.73 8.32 6.04
N ARG A 27 -4.48 8.73 5.75
CA ARG A 27 -3.34 8.57 6.66
C ARG A 27 -3.47 9.35 7.96
N SER A 28 -4.29 10.41 7.97
CA SER A 28 -4.61 11.22 9.15
C SER A 28 -6.08 11.09 9.56
N ALA A 29 -6.74 9.98 9.21
CA ALA A 29 -8.14 9.72 9.53
C ALA A 29 -8.43 9.94 11.02
N ILE A 30 -9.56 10.61 11.32
CA ILE A 30 -9.92 10.98 12.70
C ILE A 30 -10.38 9.74 13.47
N PRO A 31 -9.74 9.38 14.59
CA PRO A 31 -10.24 8.32 15.46
C PRO A 31 -11.59 8.66 16.07
N VAL A 32 -12.57 7.78 15.93
CA VAL A 32 -13.94 8.00 16.42
C VAL A 32 -14.45 6.87 17.31
N CYS A 33 -15.41 7.25 18.14
CA CYS A 33 -16.18 6.33 18.97
C CYS A 33 -17.68 6.52 18.74
N ALA A 34 -18.49 5.61 19.29
CA ALA A 34 -19.94 5.65 19.13
C ALA A 34 -20.64 6.47 20.23
N ASP A 35 -19.91 7.00 21.21
CA ASP A 35 -20.41 7.65 22.44
C ASP A 35 -21.28 8.90 22.20
N ALA A 36 -21.11 9.58 21.07
CA ALA A 36 -21.93 10.72 20.68
C ALA A 36 -21.99 10.91 19.16
N PRO A 37 -23.02 11.62 18.65
CA PRO A 37 -23.03 12.09 17.26
C PRO A 37 -21.84 13.02 16.99
N ILE A 38 -21.18 12.81 15.86
CA ILE A 38 -20.08 13.64 15.37
C ILE A 38 -20.68 14.68 14.43
N LEU A 39 -20.40 15.95 14.68
CA LEU A 39 -20.81 17.07 13.84
C LEU A 39 -19.56 17.65 13.18
N ASN A 40 -19.47 17.57 11.87
CA ASN A 40 -18.30 18.05 11.14
C ASN A 40 -18.68 18.70 9.81
N PHE A 41 -17.69 19.31 9.18
CA PHE A 41 -17.76 19.82 7.82
C PHE A 41 -16.75 19.05 6.98
N ALA A 42 -17.11 18.70 5.75
CA ALA A 42 -16.13 18.18 4.80
C ALA A 42 -15.62 19.31 3.92
N ASP A 43 -14.30 19.46 3.83
CA ASP A 43 -13.62 20.47 3.03
C ASP A 43 -12.28 19.97 2.47
N GLY A 44 -11.97 20.36 1.22
CA GLY A 44 -10.69 20.07 0.58
C GLY A 44 -10.49 18.61 0.16
N GLY A 45 -9.37 18.33 -0.50
CA GLY A 45 -8.95 16.97 -0.86
C GLY A 45 -7.63 16.59 -0.18
N GLY A 46 -7.36 17.19 0.98
CA GLY A 46 -6.17 16.92 1.76
C GLY A 46 -4.85 17.42 1.20
N ASP A 47 -3.80 17.09 1.95
CA ASP A 47 -2.40 17.34 1.59
C ASP A 47 -1.85 16.20 0.72
N ILE A 48 -2.46 15.01 0.81
CA ILE A 48 -2.14 13.78 0.11
C ILE A 48 -3.34 13.41 -0.78
N ASP A 49 -3.08 13.20 -2.07
CA ASP A 49 -4.08 12.67 -2.99
C ASP A 49 -4.24 11.17 -2.73
N ASP A 50 -5.24 10.80 -1.91
CA ASP A 50 -5.58 9.43 -1.60
C ASP A 50 -6.04 8.68 -2.86
N PHE A 51 -6.61 9.36 -3.85
CA PHE A 51 -7.06 8.72 -5.09
C PHE A 51 -6.64 9.52 -6.33
N ASP A 52 -5.40 9.32 -6.78
CA ASP A 52 -4.87 9.96 -8.00
C ASP A 52 -5.91 9.83 -9.12
N PRO A 53 -6.54 10.93 -9.55
CA PRO A 53 -7.71 10.88 -10.41
C PRO A 53 -7.36 10.45 -11.84
N ASP A 54 -6.09 10.41 -12.21
CA ASP A 54 -5.63 9.88 -13.50
C ASP A 54 -5.31 8.38 -13.45
N VAL A 55 -5.00 7.83 -12.27
CA VAL A 55 -4.71 6.41 -12.04
C VAL A 55 -5.92 5.67 -11.49
N ILE A 56 -6.48 6.12 -10.38
CA ILE A 56 -7.60 5.50 -9.66
C ILE A 56 -8.90 6.24 -9.97
N ARG A 57 -9.68 5.66 -10.88
CA ARG A 57 -10.95 6.25 -11.35
C ARG A 57 -12.19 5.66 -10.71
N GLN A 58 -12.03 4.62 -9.91
CA GLN A 58 -13.12 3.95 -9.22
C GLN A 58 -12.58 3.26 -7.96
N SER A 59 -13.31 3.40 -6.86
CA SER A 59 -13.13 2.60 -5.64
C SER A 59 -14.50 2.15 -5.15
N GLY A 60 -14.79 0.85 -5.27
CA GLY A 60 -16.14 0.31 -5.07
C GLY A 60 -17.18 0.99 -5.97
N CYS A 61 -18.12 1.69 -5.35
CA CYS A 61 -19.18 2.44 -6.02
C CYS A 61 -18.88 3.92 -6.22
N LEU A 62 -17.79 4.43 -5.63
CA LEU A 62 -17.33 5.79 -5.88
C LEU A 62 -16.59 5.80 -7.23
N GLU A 63 -16.98 6.69 -8.13
CA GLU A 63 -16.44 6.80 -9.48
C GLU A 63 -16.03 8.25 -9.76
N LYS A 64 -14.91 8.44 -10.45
CA LYS A 64 -14.55 9.77 -10.97
C LYS A 64 -15.58 10.22 -12.00
N GLY A 65 -16.15 11.40 -11.76
CA GLY A 65 -17.08 12.09 -12.64
C GLY A 65 -16.42 12.75 -13.85
N SER A 66 -17.23 13.48 -14.62
CA SER A 66 -16.80 14.13 -15.87
C SER A 66 -16.25 15.55 -15.68
N VAL A 67 -16.27 16.09 -14.46
CA VAL A 67 -15.80 17.44 -14.12
C VAL A 67 -14.68 17.36 -13.09
N ALA A 68 -13.84 18.39 -13.04
CA ALA A 68 -12.64 18.40 -12.20
C ALA A 68 -12.93 18.32 -10.69
N SER A 69 -14.13 18.76 -10.27
CA SER A 69 -14.62 18.70 -8.89
C SER A 69 -15.43 17.43 -8.59
N ALA A 70 -15.40 16.43 -9.46
CA ALA A 70 -16.12 15.18 -9.28
C ALA A 70 -15.09 14.05 -9.25
N ASN A 71 -14.29 14.02 -8.19
CA ASN A 71 -13.34 12.95 -7.93
C ASN A 71 -13.82 12.13 -6.73
N ILE A 72 -13.19 10.98 -6.51
CA ILE A 72 -13.45 10.12 -5.34
C ILE A 72 -13.06 10.89 -4.07
N GLU A 73 -11.98 11.66 -4.15
CA GLU A 73 -11.55 12.60 -3.14
C GLU A 73 -11.90 14.03 -3.57
N ASN A 74 -13.03 14.53 -3.09
CA ASN A 74 -13.44 15.91 -3.33
C ASN A 74 -14.26 16.42 -2.13
N ASN A 75 -13.63 17.18 -1.23
CA ASN A 75 -14.23 17.61 0.05
C ASN A 75 -14.58 16.39 0.89
N THR A 76 -13.51 15.74 1.36
CA THR A 76 -13.56 14.48 2.07
C THR A 76 -13.41 14.67 3.57
N SER A 77 -13.91 13.68 4.29
CA SER A 77 -13.58 13.43 5.68
C SER A 77 -13.28 11.95 5.85
N TRP A 78 -12.14 11.65 6.46
CA TRP A 78 -11.77 10.31 6.85
C TRP A 78 -11.91 10.12 8.36
N TYR A 79 -12.50 8.98 8.70
CA TYR A 79 -12.60 8.50 10.06
C TYR A 79 -12.03 7.10 10.18
N VAL A 80 -11.47 6.79 11.34
CA VAL A 80 -11.04 5.44 11.68
C VAL A 80 -11.73 5.01 12.98
N PHE A 81 -12.24 3.78 13.01
CA PHE A 81 -12.77 3.20 14.23
C PHE A 81 -12.30 1.77 14.41
N ARG A 82 -12.16 1.38 15.67
CA ARG A 82 -11.88 0.01 16.07
C ARG A 82 -13.12 -0.56 16.76
N ALA A 83 -13.56 -1.74 16.35
CA ALA A 83 -14.66 -2.42 17.03
C ALA A 83 -14.24 -2.81 18.46
N GLY A 84 -14.94 -2.29 19.48
CA GLY A 84 -14.68 -2.63 20.88
C GLY A 84 -15.38 -3.93 21.30
N THR A 85 -16.53 -4.23 20.69
CA THR A 85 -17.25 -5.50 20.88
C THR A 85 -17.76 -6.07 19.56
N GLY A 86 -17.97 -7.39 19.53
CA GLY A 86 -18.48 -8.07 18.33
C GLY A 86 -19.99 -7.95 18.19
N GLY A 87 -20.47 -7.84 16.95
CA GLY A 87 -21.89 -7.66 16.66
C GLY A 87 -22.11 -6.91 15.35
N GLN A 88 -23.33 -6.42 15.16
CA GLN A 88 -23.66 -5.57 14.03
C GLN A 88 -23.37 -4.11 14.37
N VAL A 89 -22.58 -3.48 13.52
CA VAL A 89 -22.33 -2.04 13.52
C VAL A 89 -22.83 -1.47 12.20
N GLY A 90 -23.29 -0.22 12.25
CA GLY A 90 -23.65 0.59 11.12
C GLY A 90 -23.50 2.06 11.50
N PHE A 91 -23.92 2.94 10.62
CA PHE A 91 -23.90 4.37 10.88
C PHE A 91 -24.88 5.10 9.97
N ASP A 92 -25.33 6.26 10.45
CA ASP A 92 -26.13 7.23 9.73
C ASP A 92 -25.26 8.46 9.43
N ILE A 93 -25.21 8.85 8.17
CA ILE A 93 -24.68 10.14 7.72
C ILE A 93 -25.90 10.99 7.37
N GLU A 94 -26.13 12.04 8.14
CA GLU A 94 -27.22 12.99 7.92
C GLU A 94 -26.70 14.26 7.26
N ALA A 95 -27.25 14.62 6.10
CA ALA A 95 -27.04 15.93 5.50
C ALA A 95 -27.65 17.02 6.39
N LEU A 96 -26.85 18.00 6.83
CA LEU A 96 -27.32 19.15 7.62
C LEU A 96 -27.57 20.40 6.76
N SER A 97 -27.28 20.33 5.46
CA SER A 97 -27.69 21.29 4.44
C SER A 97 -28.58 20.62 3.38
N ASP A 98 -29.30 21.43 2.61
CA ASP A 98 -30.17 20.94 1.52
C ASP A 98 -29.41 20.77 0.18
N THR A 99 -28.11 21.06 0.18
CA THR A 99 -27.23 21.06 -0.99
C THR A 99 -26.17 19.96 -0.95
N ALA A 100 -25.95 19.33 0.21
CA ALA A 100 -25.00 18.25 0.33
C ALA A 100 -25.48 17.00 -0.40
N GLU A 101 -24.52 16.28 -1.01
CA GLU A 101 -24.72 14.99 -1.66
C GLU A 101 -23.64 14.07 -1.09
N TRP A 102 -24.00 13.35 -0.02
CA TRP A 102 -23.02 12.56 0.72
C TRP A 102 -22.86 11.17 0.13
N ASP A 103 -21.62 10.89 -0.23
CA ASP A 103 -21.17 9.58 -0.66
C ASP A 103 -20.29 8.99 0.43
N PHE A 104 -20.26 7.66 0.55
CA PHE A 104 -19.35 7.02 1.48
C PHE A 104 -18.76 5.74 0.95
N ALA A 105 -17.57 5.42 1.44
CA ALA A 105 -16.92 4.14 1.29
C ALA A 105 -16.30 3.71 2.61
N LEU A 106 -16.59 2.48 3.03
CA LEU A 106 -16.05 1.87 4.23
C LEU A 106 -15.08 0.76 3.83
N TYR A 107 -13.84 0.86 4.32
CA TYR A 107 -12.77 -0.08 4.08
C TYR A 107 -12.43 -0.84 5.37
N GLY A 108 -12.01 -2.11 5.23
CA GLY A 108 -11.63 -2.97 6.35
C GLY A 108 -12.19 -4.40 6.22
N PRO A 109 -12.04 -5.21 7.27
CA PRO A 109 -11.24 -4.92 8.46
C PRO A 109 -9.73 -4.88 8.14
N ASP A 110 -8.98 -4.13 8.94
CA ASP A 110 -7.50 -4.16 9.03
C ASP A 110 -6.78 -3.99 7.67
N VAL A 111 -7.21 -2.98 6.90
CA VAL A 111 -6.53 -2.56 5.66
C VAL A 111 -5.64 -1.36 5.91
N ASP A 112 -4.55 -1.26 5.14
CA ASP A 112 -3.66 -0.12 5.19
C ASP A 112 -4.11 1.00 4.24
N CYS A 113 -3.90 2.27 4.61
CA CYS A 113 -4.20 3.39 3.73
C CYS A 113 -3.41 3.33 2.42
N GLY A 114 -2.19 2.76 2.41
CA GLY A 114 -1.45 2.53 1.17
C GLY A 114 -2.20 1.67 0.15
N ASP A 115 -2.84 0.59 0.61
CA ASP A 115 -3.66 -0.30 -0.22
C ASP A 115 -4.97 0.36 -0.67
N ILE A 116 -5.56 1.20 0.19
CA ILE A 116 -6.73 2.00 -0.17
C ILE A 116 -6.35 2.98 -1.28
N SER A 117 -5.27 3.74 -1.09
CA SER A 117 -4.89 4.82 -2.00
C SER A 117 -4.38 4.30 -3.35
N ASN A 118 -3.77 3.12 -3.38
CA ASN A 118 -3.37 2.46 -4.64
C ASN A 118 -4.51 1.65 -5.31
N GLY A 119 -5.69 1.58 -4.68
CA GLY A 119 -6.88 0.91 -5.19
C GLY A 119 -6.89 -0.62 -5.08
N THR A 120 -5.89 -1.22 -4.44
CA THR A 120 -5.84 -2.67 -4.19
C THR A 120 -6.88 -3.09 -3.15
N ALA A 121 -7.05 -2.30 -2.09
CA ALA A 121 -8.15 -2.44 -1.16
C ALA A 121 -9.43 -1.83 -1.75
N GLN A 122 -10.49 -2.64 -1.79
CA GLN A 122 -11.81 -2.20 -2.22
C GLN A 122 -12.72 -2.05 -0.98
N PRO A 123 -13.65 -1.08 -0.97
CA PRO A 123 -14.51 -0.88 0.17
C PRO A 123 -15.45 -2.07 0.34
N ILE A 124 -15.68 -2.46 1.59
CA ILE A 124 -16.62 -3.54 1.95
C ILE A 124 -18.07 -3.06 1.94
N ARG A 125 -18.29 -1.76 2.13
CA ARG A 125 -19.59 -1.11 2.01
C ARG A 125 -19.38 0.23 1.34
N CYS A 126 -20.30 0.61 0.47
CA CYS A 126 -20.28 1.94 -0.07
C CYS A 126 -21.65 2.28 -0.64
N ASN A 127 -22.02 3.55 -0.60
CA ASN A 127 -23.23 4.03 -1.24
C ASN A 127 -23.13 5.53 -1.48
N TYR A 128 -24.10 6.07 -2.21
CA TYR A 128 -24.20 7.49 -2.48
C TYR A 128 -25.65 7.97 -2.35
N GLU A 129 -25.83 9.24 -2.03
CA GLU A 129 -27.13 9.85 -1.83
C GLU A 129 -27.87 10.00 -3.17
N VAL A 130 -29.06 9.39 -3.29
CA VAL A 130 -29.82 9.32 -4.57
C VAL A 130 -31.32 9.47 -4.41
N ASN A 131 -31.82 9.61 -3.18
CA ASN A 131 -33.24 9.61 -2.85
C ASN A 131 -33.69 10.91 -2.16
N ASP A 132 -34.94 10.97 -1.70
CA ASP A 132 -35.56 12.11 -1.05
C ASP A 132 -35.38 12.16 0.47
N THR A 133 -34.51 11.31 1.04
CA THR A 133 -34.14 11.37 2.46
C THR A 133 -32.82 12.10 2.64
N ARG A 134 -32.58 12.67 3.81
CA ARG A 134 -31.30 13.34 4.15
C ARG A 134 -30.22 12.37 4.63
N PHE A 135 -30.39 11.07 4.38
CA PHE A 135 -29.66 10.01 5.05
C PHE A 135 -29.05 9.00 4.06
N THR A 136 -27.78 8.71 4.28
CA THR A 136 -27.02 7.61 3.68
C THR A 136 -26.27 6.87 4.78
N GLY A 137 -25.85 5.62 4.54
CA GLY A 137 -25.01 4.91 5.50
C GLY A 137 -25.12 3.39 5.48
N VAL A 138 -24.93 2.79 6.63
CA VAL A 138 -24.90 1.32 6.82
C VAL A 138 -25.96 0.93 7.84
N GLY A 139 -26.84 -0.01 7.48
CA GLY A 139 -27.88 -0.52 8.38
C GLY A 139 -29.30 -0.24 7.89
N VAL A 140 -30.05 0.61 8.59
CA VAL A 140 -31.45 0.90 8.26
C VAL A 140 -31.67 2.41 8.27
N ASN A 141 -32.20 2.95 7.18
CA ASN A 141 -32.48 4.38 7.07
C ASN A 141 -33.50 4.81 8.17
N PRO A 142 -33.15 5.80 9.01
CA PRO A 142 -33.97 6.19 10.16
C PRO A 142 -35.22 6.98 9.76
N GLU A 143 -35.23 7.61 8.58
CA GLU A 143 -36.34 8.42 8.09
C GLU A 143 -37.47 7.56 7.51
N ASN A 144 -37.12 6.55 6.70
CA ASN A 144 -38.09 5.76 5.96
C ASN A 144 -38.14 4.26 6.34
N GLY A 145 -37.22 3.79 7.18
CA GLY A 145 -37.12 2.39 7.64
C GLY A 145 -36.61 1.41 6.57
N GLN A 146 -36.06 1.90 5.46
CA GLN A 146 -35.50 1.07 4.40
C GLN A 146 -34.22 0.38 4.89
N ALA A 147 -34.22 -0.95 4.87
CA ALA A 147 -33.02 -1.72 5.15
C ALA A 147 -32.00 -1.56 4.03
N GLY A 148 -30.73 -1.42 4.40
CA GLY A 148 -29.62 -1.39 3.48
C GLY A 148 -29.48 -2.68 2.70
N GLN A 149 -28.95 -2.57 1.49
CA GLN A 149 -28.75 -3.66 0.55
C GLN A 149 -27.43 -3.44 -0.19
N PRO A 150 -26.79 -4.49 -0.73
CA PRO A 150 -25.56 -4.34 -1.49
C PRO A 150 -25.73 -3.31 -2.59
N PHE A 151 -24.70 -2.49 -2.78
CA PHE A 151 -24.70 -1.49 -3.82
C PHE A 151 -25.02 -2.08 -5.20
N VAL A 152 -25.92 -1.43 -5.92
CA VAL A 152 -26.22 -1.70 -7.33
C VAL A 152 -26.31 -0.37 -8.04
N LYS A 153 -25.58 -0.21 -9.15
CA LYS A 153 -25.58 1.02 -9.95
C LYS A 153 -27.00 1.42 -10.36
N GLY A 154 -27.38 2.65 -10.02
CA GLY A 154 -28.72 3.19 -10.26
C GLY A 154 -29.80 2.75 -9.26
N SER A 155 -29.40 2.09 -8.17
CA SER A 155 -30.27 1.87 -7.00
C SER A 155 -30.76 3.22 -6.45
N GLN A 156 -31.87 3.18 -5.72
CA GLN A 156 -32.40 4.30 -4.94
C GLN A 156 -32.27 4.04 -3.42
N ASN A 157 -31.62 2.93 -3.05
CA ASN A 157 -31.30 2.62 -1.67
C ASN A 157 -29.99 3.34 -1.30
N THR A 158 -30.05 4.28 -0.36
CA THR A 158 -28.90 5.01 0.15
C THR A 158 -28.20 4.30 1.30
N TYR A 159 -28.69 3.13 1.71
CA TYR A 159 -28.07 2.32 2.76
C TYR A 159 -27.49 1.02 2.21
N ASP A 160 -26.35 0.64 2.74
CA ASP A 160 -25.75 -0.68 2.55
C ASP A 160 -26.02 -1.59 3.78
N GLU A 161 -25.83 -2.89 3.64
CA GLU A 161 -26.10 -3.88 4.68
C GLU A 161 -25.24 -3.67 5.93
N TRP A 162 -25.76 -4.03 7.12
CA TRP A 162 -24.98 -4.06 8.36
C TRP A 162 -23.59 -4.71 8.18
N ILE A 163 -22.61 -4.24 8.94
CA ILE A 163 -21.31 -4.92 9.06
C ILE A 163 -21.32 -5.78 10.33
N ASP A 164 -20.90 -7.04 10.18
CA ASP A 164 -20.67 -7.94 11.31
C ASP A 164 -19.20 -7.83 11.72
N VAL A 165 -18.93 -7.21 12.86
CA VAL A 165 -17.57 -6.92 13.35
C VAL A 165 -17.16 -7.89 14.48
N GLN A 166 -15.86 -8.09 14.64
CA GLN A 166 -15.21 -8.73 15.78
C GLN A 166 -14.43 -7.69 16.61
N PRO A 167 -14.27 -7.91 17.93
CA PRO A 167 -13.47 -7.02 18.76
C PRO A 167 -12.03 -6.90 18.22
N GLY A 168 -11.55 -5.67 18.07
CA GLY A 168 -10.20 -5.34 17.62
C GLY A 168 -10.07 -5.00 16.13
N GLU A 169 -11.06 -5.33 15.30
CA GLU A 169 -11.04 -5.01 13.87
C GLU A 169 -11.09 -3.50 13.64
N ILE A 170 -10.22 -2.99 12.76
CA ILE A 170 -10.12 -1.57 12.39
C ILE A 170 -10.77 -1.32 11.03
N TYR A 171 -11.49 -0.20 10.91
CA TYR A 171 -12.16 0.22 9.69
C TYR A 171 -11.92 1.70 9.40
N TYR A 172 -11.79 2.02 8.11
CA TYR A 172 -11.67 3.38 7.61
C TYR A 172 -12.95 3.78 6.88
N LEU A 173 -13.53 4.91 7.25
CA LEU A 173 -14.72 5.49 6.64
C LEU A 173 -14.32 6.76 5.90
N LEU A 174 -14.44 6.72 4.58
CA LEU A 174 -14.42 7.89 3.71
C LEU A 174 -15.85 8.42 3.58
N ILE A 175 -16.03 9.70 3.88
CA ILE A 175 -17.22 10.48 3.53
C ILE A 175 -16.79 11.50 2.48
N ASN A 176 -17.46 11.51 1.33
CA ASN A 176 -17.14 12.37 0.20
C ASN A 176 -18.33 13.26 -0.13
N ASN A 177 -18.13 14.57 -0.16
CA ASN A 177 -19.11 15.50 -0.72
C ASN A 177 -18.90 15.62 -2.23
N TYR A 178 -19.40 14.63 -2.97
CA TYR A 178 -19.13 14.48 -4.40
C TYR A 178 -19.56 15.71 -5.22
N ASN A 179 -20.59 16.42 -4.76
CA ASN A 179 -21.13 17.58 -5.42
C ASN A 179 -21.38 18.69 -4.40
N THR A 180 -20.40 19.57 -4.22
CA THR A 180 -20.61 20.76 -3.39
C THR A 180 -21.79 21.58 -3.94
N ASN A 181 -22.32 22.49 -3.14
CA ASN A 181 -23.21 23.57 -3.58
C ASN A 181 -22.69 24.45 -4.76
N PHE A 182 -21.54 24.12 -5.35
CA PHE A 182 -20.80 24.82 -6.41
C PHE A 182 -20.26 26.20 -6.03
N ASP A 183 -20.26 26.56 -4.75
CA ASP A 183 -19.61 27.78 -4.24
C ASP A 183 -18.27 27.52 -3.55
N GLY A 184 -17.98 26.24 -3.22
CA GLY A 184 -16.72 25.81 -2.63
C GLY A 184 -16.67 25.95 -1.11
N ASP A 185 -17.79 26.28 -0.47
CA ASP A 185 -17.90 26.33 0.98
C ASP A 185 -18.00 24.89 1.57
N PRO A 186 -17.42 24.65 2.76
CA PRO A 186 -17.58 23.38 3.49
C PRO A 186 -19.04 23.08 3.80
N GLU A 187 -19.47 21.83 3.62
CA GLU A 187 -20.85 21.41 3.91
C GLU A 187 -20.93 20.58 5.20
N PRO A 188 -21.93 20.84 6.07
CA PRO A 188 -22.07 20.14 7.35
C PRO A 188 -22.81 18.82 7.22
N TYR A 189 -22.39 17.85 8.03
CA TYR A 189 -23.11 16.59 8.25
C TYR A 189 -23.07 16.17 9.72
N SER A 190 -23.94 15.23 10.08
CA SER A 190 -23.80 14.47 11.31
C SER A 190 -23.51 13.00 11.01
N LEU A 191 -22.60 12.39 11.78
CA LEU A 191 -22.29 10.97 11.74
C LEU A 191 -22.70 10.35 13.08
N THR A 192 -23.56 9.33 13.03
CA THR A 192 -24.03 8.61 14.23
C THR A 192 -23.89 7.11 14.02
N PHE A 193 -23.14 6.42 14.88
CA PHE A 193 -23.02 4.97 14.84
C PHE A 193 -24.30 4.29 15.36
N THR A 194 -24.66 3.16 14.75
CA THR A 194 -25.88 2.38 15.06
C THR A 194 -25.60 0.88 15.03
N GLY A 195 -26.61 0.06 15.34
CA GLY A 195 -26.55 -1.40 15.26
C GLY A 195 -26.58 -2.07 16.62
N ASN A 196 -26.72 -3.40 16.64
CA ASN A 196 -26.96 -4.12 17.89
C ASN A 196 -25.79 -4.07 18.88
N SER A 197 -24.57 -3.85 18.39
CA SER A 197 -23.38 -3.68 19.22
C SER A 197 -23.45 -2.33 19.94
N VAL A 198 -23.76 -1.26 19.18
CA VAL A 198 -23.94 0.10 19.69
C VAL A 198 -25.14 0.21 20.63
N ASP A 199 -26.27 -0.41 20.29
CA ASP A 199 -27.47 -0.44 21.12
C ASP A 199 -27.25 -1.15 22.47
N ALA A 200 -26.33 -2.12 22.51
CA ALA A 200 -26.02 -2.87 23.72
C ALA A 200 -25.18 -2.04 24.69
N ASP A 201 -24.16 -1.34 24.18
CA ASP A 201 -23.30 -0.46 24.96
C ASP A 201 -22.59 0.56 24.05
N GLN A 202 -23.12 1.78 23.98
CA GLN A 202 -22.63 2.82 23.09
C GLN A 202 -21.20 3.28 23.43
N ASP A 203 -20.78 3.14 24.69
CA ASP A 203 -19.46 3.56 25.17
C ASP A 203 -18.36 2.51 24.89
N ASN A 204 -18.76 1.28 24.50
CA ASN A 204 -17.85 0.14 24.33
C ASN A 204 -18.03 -0.60 23.01
N ALA A 205 -19.03 -0.25 22.20
CA ALA A 205 -19.23 -0.82 20.88
C ALA A 205 -18.05 -0.51 19.95
N LEU A 206 -17.52 0.70 20.05
CA LEU A 206 -16.25 1.12 19.46
C LEU A 206 -15.23 1.36 20.58
N ASP A 207 -13.96 1.06 20.30
CA ASP A 207 -12.87 1.24 21.25
C ASP A 207 -12.51 2.73 21.35
N CYS A 208 -13.10 3.43 22.33
CA CYS A 208 -12.86 4.86 22.52
C CYS A 208 -11.40 5.19 22.90
N THR A 209 -10.56 4.22 23.31
CA THR A 209 -9.14 4.52 23.58
C THR A 209 -8.39 4.89 22.31
N LEU A 210 -8.95 4.59 21.13
CA LEU A 210 -8.40 5.05 19.86
C LEU A 210 -8.36 6.59 19.77
N ARG A 211 -9.19 7.30 20.53
CA ARG A 211 -9.14 8.78 20.61
C ARG A 211 -7.92 9.30 21.39
N ASP A 212 -7.28 8.44 22.18
CA ASP A 212 -6.03 8.78 22.84
C ASP A 212 -4.85 8.76 21.84
N GLU A 213 -5.00 8.07 20.70
CA GLU A 213 -4.10 8.08 19.53
C GLU A 213 -4.43 9.27 18.60
N PHE A 214 -4.39 10.49 19.14
CA PHE A 214 -4.81 11.69 18.43
C PHE A 214 -3.86 12.17 17.32
N LEU A 215 -2.65 11.61 17.25
CA LEU A 215 -1.74 11.73 16.11
C LEU A 215 -2.16 10.84 14.94
N GLY A 216 -3.05 9.88 15.17
CA GLY A 216 -3.50 8.89 14.19
C GLY A 216 -2.86 7.51 14.42
N LEU A 217 -3.05 6.62 13.46
CA LEU A 217 -2.40 5.31 13.45
C LEU A 217 -1.06 5.38 12.73
N ASP A 218 -0.19 4.37 12.93
CA ASP A 218 1.09 4.24 12.24
C ASP A 218 0.94 4.45 10.72
N ILE A 219 1.84 5.26 10.13
CA ILE A 219 1.78 5.68 8.73
C ILE A 219 2.88 4.97 7.94
N VAL A 220 2.46 4.36 6.83
CA VAL A 220 3.35 3.95 5.75
C VAL A 220 3.24 4.96 4.60
N ALA A 221 4.38 5.49 4.18
CA ALA A 221 4.49 6.48 3.11
C ALA A 221 5.61 6.13 2.13
N CYS A 222 5.57 6.72 0.94
CA CYS A 222 6.57 6.50 -0.10
C CYS A 222 7.55 7.67 -0.18
N GLU A 223 8.84 7.38 -0.40
CA GLU A 223 9.84 8.43 -0.54
C GLU A 223 9.46 9.39 -1.68
N GLY A 224 9.24 10.66 -1.33
CA GLY A 224 8.80 11.69 -2.24
C GLY A 224 7.30 12.01 -2.19
N ASP A 225 6.50 11.29 -1.40
CA ASP A 225 5.16 11.75 -1.02
C ASP A 225 5.25 13.11 -0.29
N PRO A 226 4.15 13.89 -0.25
CA PRO A 226 4.08 15.11 0.55
C PRO A 226 4.49 14.88 2.01
N ASP A 227 5.04 15.93 2.64
CA ASP A 227 5.42 15.89 4.04
C ASP A 227 4.19 15.65 4.93
N ILE A 228 4.35 14.87 6.01
CA ILE A 228 3.26 14.53 6.93
C ILE A 228 3.19 15.58 8.03
N VAL A 229 2.02 16.21 8.22
CA VAL A 229 1.79 17.18 9.29
C VAL A 229 1.10 16.51 10.47
N LEU A 230 1.82 16.41 11.59
CA LEU A 230 1.28 15.95 12.86
C LEU A 230 0.71 17.13 13.65
N SER A 231 -0.43 16.94 14.32
CA SER A 231 -1.10 18.02 15.04
C SER A 231 -1.47 17.65 16.47
N ALA A 232 -0.95 18.42 17.42
CA ALA A 232 -1.33 18.34 18.83
C ALA A 232 -2.71 18.94 19.11
N LEU A 233 -3.30 19.67 18.14
CA LEU A 233 -4.62 20.31 18.30
C LEU A 233 -5.77 19.31 18.34
N ASN A 234 -5.55 18.10 17.81
CA ASN A 234 -6.50 16.99 17.87
C ASN A 234 -6.55 16.31 19.25
N SER A 235 -5.63 16.67 20.15
CA SER A 235 -5.53 16.04 21.47
C SER A 235 -6.72 16.34 22.39
N PRO A 236 -6.95 15.50 23.42
CA PRO A 236 -7.91 15.79 24.48
C PRO A 236 -7.66 17.08 25.27
N ALA A 237 -6.50 17.74 25.08
CA ALA A 237 -6.20 19.02 25.72
C ALA A 237 -7.12 20.16 25.21
N GLY A 238 -7.63 20.06 23.98
CA GLY A 238 -8.37 21.13 23.34
C GLY A 238 -7.62 22.49 23.42
N PRO A 239 -8.27 23.60 23.77
CA PRO A 239 -7.61 24.90 23.85
C PRO A 239 -6.68 25.06 25.06
N ASP A 240 -6.61 24.09 25.98
CA ASP A 240 -5.90 24.21 27.27
C ASP A 240 -4.40 23.87 27.19
N ILE A 241 -3.71 24.29 26.13
CA ILE A 241 -2.29 24.02 25.89
C ILE A 241 -1.40 25.07 26.57
N ALA A 242 -0.43 24.63 27.40
CA ALA A 242 0.60 25.49 28.00
C ALA A 242 1.99 25.29 27.38
N ASN A 243 2.32 24.08 26.94
CA ASN A 243 3.54 23.75 26.19
C ASN A 243 3.32 22.50 25.35
N VAL A 244 3.99 22.40 24.20
CA VAL A 244 4.09 21.18 23.40
C VAL A 244 5.57 20.87 23.18
N THR A 245 5.95 19.61 23.37
CA THR A 245 7.31 19.13 23.14
C THR A 245 7.23 17.95 22.16
N TRP A 246 8.02 18.00 21.09
CA TRP A 246 8.13 16.92 20.10
C TRP A 246 9.49 16.23 20.24
N SER A 247 9.50 14.91 20.11
CA SER A 247 10.72 14.10 20.07
C SER A 247 10.60 12.92 19.11
N VAL A 248 11.73 12.29 18.77
CA VAL A 248 11.77 11.15 17.86
C VAL A 248 12.77 10.10 18.33
N ASP A 249 12.42 8.85 18.07
CA ASP A 249 13.27 7.66 18.06
C ASP A 249 13.36 7.20 16.59
N TYR A 250 14.52 7.40 15.95
CA TYR A 250 14.68 7.14 14.52
C TYR A 250 14.73 5.66 14.19
N GLU A 251 15.22 4.85 15.13
CA GLU A 251 15.40 3.41 14.97
C GLU A 251 14.23 2.58 15.52
N ASP A 252 13.23 3.22 16.14
CA ASP A 252 12.15 2.59 16.90
C ASP A 252 12.68 1.53 17.90
N ASP A 253 13.81 1.85 18.55
CA ASP A 253 14.51 0.95 19.47
C ASP A 253 14.16 1.16 20.96
N GLY A 254 13.26 2.12 21.22
CA GLY A 254 12.78 2.55 22.52
C GLY A 254 13.62 3.67 23.15
N VAL A 255 14.56 4.27 22.41
CA VAL A 255 15.42 5.35 22.87
C VAL A 255 15.16 6.62 22.08
N ILE A 256 14.76 7.68 22.78
CA ILE A 256 14.63 9.01 22.17
C ILE A 256 16.01 9.53 21.73
N ASP A 257 16.19 9.74 20.43
CA ASP A 257 17.41 10.27 19.84
C ASP A 257 17.48 11.79 19.90
N ALA A 258 16.33 12.45 19.64
CA ALA A 258 16.28 13.88 19.49
C ALA A 258 14.98 14.50 20.02
N GLN A 259 15.12 15.68 20.63
CA GLN A 259 14.01 16.61 20.81
C GLN A 259 13.95 17.53 19.59
N LEU A 260 12.79 17.59 18.95
CA LEU A 260 12.57 18.23 17.65
C LEU A 260 12.08 19.67 17.80
N ALA A 261 11.11 19.89 18.68
CA ALA A 261 10.52 21.20 18.96
C ALA A 261 10.05 21.29 20.41
N ASP A 262 9.98 22.51 20.96
CA ASP A 262 9.51 22.77 22.33
C ASP A 262 8.98 24.21 22.45
N GLY A 263 7.70 24.34 22.79
CA GLY A 263 7.08 25.63 23.02
C GLY A 263 5.55 25.61 23.01
N PRO A 264 4.89 26.67 23.50
CA PRO A 264 3.43 26.79 23.50
C PRO A 264 2.82 26.96 22.11
N GLY A 265 3.62 27.28 21.09
CA GLY A 265 3.18 27.47 19.71
C GLY A 265 3.55 26.32 18.77
N GLU A 266 4.23 25.29 19.27
CA GLU A 266 4.67 24.12 18.48
C GLU A 266 3.54 23.09 18.39
N THR A 267 2.34 23.53 18.01
CA THR A 267 1.13 22.69 18.00
C THR A 267 1.06 21.78 16.78
N GLU A 268 1.94 21.96 15.81
CA GLU A 268 2.08 21.12 14.63
C GLU A 268 3.55 20.78 14.43
N PHE A 269 3.82 19.60 13.88
CA PHE A 269 5.16 19.17 13.48
C PHE A 269 5.12 18.51 12.11
N THR A 270 6.00 18.95 11.21
CA THR A 270 6.08 18.41 9.85
C THR A 270 7.21 17.38 9.76
N VAL A 271 6.84 16.16 9.43
CA VAL A 271 7.75 15.04 9.17
C VAL A 271 8.04 15.00 7.67
N VAL A 272 9.32 15.23 7.33
CA VAL A 272 9.78 15.37 5.95
C VAL A 272 10.25 14.03 5.41
N SER A 273 9.86 13.69 4.17
CA SER A 273 10.38 12.52 3.46
C SER A 273 11.91 12.58 3.31
N PRO A 274 12.68 11.49 3.52
CA PRO A 274 12.27 10.13 3.89
C PRO A 274 12.66 9.79 5.34
N ILE A 275 12.39 10.68 6.30
CA ILE A 275 12.83 10.48 7.68
C ILE A 275 11.83 9.59 8.41
N SER A 276 12.14 8.29 8.49
CA SER A 276 11.37 7.32 9.28
C SER A 276 11.69 7.46 10.78
N GLY A 277 10.76 7.03 11.63
CA GLY A 277 10.94 6.96 13.07
C GLY A 277 9.62 6.97 13.84
N ARG A 278 9.70 6.71 15.13
CA ARG A 278 8.58 6.92 16.06
C ARG A 278 8.64 8.33 16.61
N TYR A 279 7.63 9.12 16.30
CA TYR A 279 7.49 10.50 16.72
C TYR A 279 6.60 10.56 17.95
N TYR A 280 7.00 11.35 18.93
CA TYR A 280 6.32 11.52 20.20
C TYR A 280 5.92 12.97 20.41
N VAL A 281 4.77 13.17 21.02
CA VAL A 281 4.32 14.48 21.49
C VAL A 281 4.02 14.43 22.99
N GLU A 282 4.51 15.44 23.72
CA GLU A 282 4.14 15.69 25.11
C GLU A 282 3.48 17.07 25.20
N ILE A 283 2.22 17.11 25.67
CA ILE A 283 1.43 18.32 25.84
C ILE A 283 1.27 18.60 27.33
N LEU A 284 1.87 19.69 27.80
CA LEU A 284 1.61 20.22 29.13
C LEU A 284 0.41 21.17 29.06
N THR A 285 -0.65 20.85 29.78
CA THR A 285 -1.84 21.71 29.86
C THR A 285 -1.66 22.88 30.83
N THR A 286 -2.50 23.91 30.71
CA THR A 286 -2.51 25.06 31.64
C THR A 286 -2.83 24.67 33.09
N LEU A 287 -3.42 23.50 33.30
CA LEU A 287 -3.71 22.89 34.60
C LEU A 287 -2.58 21.96 35.10
N ALA A 288 -1.42 21.96 34.44
CA ALA A 288 -0.25 21.15 34.76
C ALA A 288 -0.49 19.63 34.68
N THR A 289 -1.39 19.20 33.79
CA THR A 289 -1.55 17.78 33.39
C THR A 289 -0.77 17.53 32.11
N THR A 290 -0.11 16.39 32.01
CA THR A 290 0.62 15.95 30.82
C THR A 290 -0.24 14.96 30.04
N ILE A 291 -0.39 15.21 28.73
CA ILE A 291 -1.00 14.31 27.74
C ILE A 291 0.13 13.91 26.78
N THR A 292 0.20 12.64 26.40
CA THR A 292 1.23 12.13 25.50
C THR A 292 0.59 11.27 24.43
N ASP A 293 1.23 11.25 23.27
CA ASP A 293 0.89 10.34 22.18
C ASP A 293 2.12 10.09 21.30
N ASP A 294 2.09 9.05 20.49
CA ASP A 294 3.15 8.70 19.56
C ASP A 294 2.64 8.05 18.28
N ILE A 295 3.46 8.08 17.24
CA ILE A 295 3.12 7.53 15.92
C ILE A 295 4.39 7.03 15.22
N LEU A 296 4.34 5.82 14.67
CA LEU A 296 5.41 5.33 13.81
C LEU A 296 5.16 5.78 12.37
N ILE A 297 6.15 6.44 11.76
CA ILE A 297 6.12 6.79 10.35
C ILE A 297 7.25 6.06 9.65
N THR A 298 6.89 5.26 8.65
CA THR A 298 7.84 4.49 7.84
C THR A 298 7.77 4.91 6.38
N TRP A 299 8.89 5.42 5.87
CA TRP A 299 9.06 5.77 4.45
C TRP A 299 9.71 4.62 3.69
N TYR A 300 9.07 4.16 2.61
CA TYR A 300 9.65 3.17 1.69
C TYR A 300 10.03 3.83 0.36
N GLY A 301 11.24 3.52 -0.11
CA GLY A 301 11.72 3.95 -1.42
C GLY A 301 11.37 2.95 -2.52
N VAL A 302 11.56 3.37 -3.77
CA VAL A 302 11.52 2.44 -4.91
C VAL A 302 12.51 1.30 -4.65
N PRO A 303 12.14 0.02 -4.86
CA PRO A 303 13.01 -1.11 -4.56
C PRO A 303 14.36 -1.00 -5.27
N VAL A 304 15.45 -1.32 -4.55
CA VAL A 304 16.80 -1.32 -5.12
C VAL A 304 17.36 -2.74 -5.09
N LEU A 305 17.67 -3.30 -6.26
CA LEU A 305 18.33 -4.59 -6.36
C LEU A 305 19.74 -4.51 -5.73
N ASP A 306 20.00 -5.33 -4.70
CA ASP A 306 21.35 -5.54 -4.18
C ASP A 306 22.15 -6.43 -5.12
N ARG A 307 21.65 -7.66 -5.35
CA ARG A 307 22.26 -8.63 -6.26
C ARG A 307 21.32 -9.78 -6.61
N VAL A 308 21.69 -10.54 -7.63
CA VAL A 308 21.10 -11.85 -7.95
C VAL A 308 22.18 -12.91 -7.75
N ASP A 309 21.98 -13.79 -6.78
CA ASP A 309 22.86 -14.94 -6.57
C ASP A 309 22.38 -16.09 -7.46
N ILE A 310 23.32 -16.68 -8.19
CA ILE A 310 23.06 -17.85 -9.02
C ILE A 310 23.31 -19.09 -8.17
N LEU A 311 22.23 -19.76 -7.75
CA LEU A 311 22.29 -20.93 -6.87
C LEU A 311 22.79 -22.17 -7.60
N ASP A 312 22.28 -22.37 -8.82
CA ASP A 312 22.66 -23.44 -9.72
C ASP A 312 22.79 -22.86 -11.13
N ASP A 313 23.96 -22.99 -11.76
CA ASP A 313 24.15 -22.68 -13.18
C ASP A 313 24.85 -23.80 -13.92
N LEU A 314 24.84 -23.72 -15.25
CA LEU A 314 25.38 -24.78 -16.10
C LEU A 314 24.81 -26.17 -15.74
N SER A 315 23.54 -26.22 -15.31
CA SER A 315 22.84 -27.42 -14.89
C SER A 315 21.56 -27.62 -15.71
N ASP A 316 20.81 -28.70 -15.44
CA ASP A 316 19.50 -28.90 -16.06
C ASP A 316 18.43 -27.94 -15.52
N GLN A 317 18.67 -27.31 -14.37
CA GLN A 317 17.76 -26.39 -13.68
C GLN A 317 18.55 -25.20 -13.17
N ASN A 318 18.51 -24.06 -13.88
CA ASN A 318 19.19 -22.88 -13.36
C ASN A 318 18.30 -22.21 -12.31
N ASN A 319 18.80 -22.13 -11.08
CA ASN A 319 18.08 -21.53 -9.97
C ASN A 319 18.79 -20.25 -9.55
N ILE A 320 18.03 -19.23 -9.19
CA ILE A 320 18.56 -17.94 -8.71
C ILE A 320 17.87 -17.54 -7.42
N GLN A 321 18.50 -16.65 -6.68
CA GLN A 321 17.92 -15.93 -5.56
C GLN A 321 18.16 -14.43 -5.70
N VAL A 322 17.11 -13.65 -5.50
CA VAL A 322 17.15 -12.18 -5.56
C VAL A 322 17.36 -11.62 -4.15
N PHE A 323 18.21 -10.60 -4.02
CA PHE A 323 18.43 -9.83 -2.80
C PHE A 323 18.17 -8.35 -3.09
N VAL A 324 17.38 -7.70 -2.24
CA VAL A 324 16.95 -6.29 -2.36
C VAL A 324 17.52 -5.50 -1.18
N GLN A 325 17.79 -4.22 -1.38
CA GLN A 325 18.10 -3.25 -0.33
C GLN A 325 16.80 -2.58 0.14
N GLY A 326 16.66 -2.39 1.45
CA GLY A 326 15.46 -1.84 2.07
C GLY A 326 14.72 -2.87 2.90
N ASP A 327 13.64 -2.43 3.53
CA ASP A 327 12.80 -3.14 4.49
C ASP A 327 11.32 -3.21 4.06
N GLY A 328 11.01 -2.82 2.82
CA GLY A 328 9.67 -2.94 2.24
C GLY A 328 9.23 -4.40 2.00
N ASP A 329 7.93 -4.58 1.75
CA ASP A 329 7.37 -5.88 1.34
C ASP A 329 7.43 -5.99 -0.19
N TYR A 330 8.25 -6.90 -0.71
CA TYR A 330 8.55 -6.97 -2.14
C TYR A 330 8.00 -8.24 -2.80
N GLU A 331 7.53 -8.08 -4.03
CA GLU A 331 7.28 -9.20 -4.95
C GLU A 331 8.13 -9.08 -6.22
N PHE A 332 8.35 -10.22 -6.87
CA PHE A 332 9.34 -10.36 -7.93
C PHE A 332 8.73 -10.98 -9.19
N ALA A 333 9.12 -10.48 -10.35
CA ALA A 333 8.81 -11.10 -11.64
C ALA A 333 10.06 -11.20 -12.51
N ILE A 334 10.22 -12.33 -13.22
CA ILE A 334 11.28 -12.48 -14.23
C ILE A 334 10.69 -12.60 -15.63
N ASN A 335 11.36 -12.01 -16.63
CA ASN A 335 11.02 -12.15 -18.06
C ASN A 335 9.55 -11.86 -18.39
N ASN A 336 8.96 -10.84 -17.77
CA ASN A 336 7.53 -10.48 -17.88
C ASN A 336 6.56 -11.62 -17.46
N GLY A 337 7.02 -12.51 -16.60
CA GLY A 337 6.17 -13.49 -15.92
C GLY A 337 5.28 -12.87 -14.85
N PRO A 338 4.42 -13.66 -14.18
CA PRO A 338 3.66 -13.20 -13.04
C PRO A 338 4.58 -12.86 -11.85
N PHE A 339 4.14 -11.95 -11.00
CA PHE A 339 4.80 -11.68 -9.73
C PHE A 339 4.62 -12.84 -8.74
N GLN A 340 5.60 -13.02 -7.86
CA GLN A 340 5.60 -13.94 -6.74
C GLN A 340 6.32 -13.31 -5.53
N ASP A 341 5.88 -13.64 -4.31
CA ASP A 341 6.56 -13.17 -3.08
C ASP A 341 7.93 -13.85 -2.85
N ASP A 342 8.12 -15.07 -3.37
CA ASP A 342 9.38 -15.82 -3.18
C ASP A 342 10.50 -15.17 -4.02
N SER A 343 11.63 -14.86 -3.38
CA SER A 343 12.81 -14.34 -4.06
C SER A 343 13.61 -15.40 -4.82
N ILE A 344 13.21 -16.68 -4.72
CA ILE A 344 13.83 -17.80 -5.43
C ILE A 344 13.06 -18.12 -6.72
N PHE A 345 13.78 -18.07 -7.86
CA PHE A 345 13.26 -18.54 -9.14
C PHE A 345 13.95 -19.82 -9.58
N ARG A 346 13.14 -20.77 -10.06
CA ARG A 346 13.60 -22.07 -10.53
C ARG A 346 13.50 -22.18 -12.04
N ASP A 347 14.37 -22.99 -12.61
CA ASP A 347 14.39 -23.29 -14.05
C ASP A 347 14.48 -22.04 -14.94
N VAL A 348 15.25 -21.04 -14.52
CA VAL A 348 15.47 -19.79 -15.26
C VAL A 348 16.18 -20.09 -16.60
N PRO A 349 15.68 -19.54 -17.73
CA PRO A 349 16.31 -19.75 -19.02
C PRO A 349 17.78 -19.28 -19.05
N PRO A 350 18.67 -20.00 -19.73
CA PRO A 350 20.05 -19.56 -19.89
C PRO A 350 20.13 -18.37 -20.86
N GLY A 351 20.99 -17.41 -20.54
CA GLY A 351 21.15 -16.16 -21.27
C GLY A 351 20.75 -14.93 -20.44
N ILE A 352 20.53 -13.81 -21.13
CA ILE A 352 20.08 -12.56 -20.52
C ILE A 352 18.62 -12.72 -20.14
N ASN A 353 18.31 -12.42 -18.89
CA ASN A 353 16.97 -12.40 -18.31
C ASN A 353 16.71 -11.02 -17.73
N THR A 354 15.45 -10.67 -17.55
CA THR A 354 15.05 -9.46 -16.85
C THR A 354 14.39 -9.78 -15.52
N LEU A 355 14.61 -8.94 -14.52
CA LEU A 355 13.97 -8.94 -13.21
C LEU A 355 13.22 -7.62 -13.02
N ILE A 356 12.01 -7.71 -12.47
CA ILE A 356 11.22 -6.57 -12.01
C ILE A 356 10.91 -6.83 -10.53
N ILE A 357 11.09 -5.81 -9.70
CA ILE A 357 10.80 -5.82 -8.26
C ILE A 357 9.71 -4.79 -8.02
N ASN A 358 8.64 -5.19 -7.35
CA ASN A 358 7.52 -4.32 -6.98
C ASN A 358 7.44 -4.21 -5.46
N ASP A 359 7.30 -2.99 -4.95
CA ASP A 359 6.95 -2.75 -3.54
C ASP A 359 5.43 -2.87 -3.38
N LYS A 360 5.00 -3.79 -2.53
CA LYS A 360 3.58 -4.06 -2.26
C LYS A 360 2.94 -2.94 -1.44
N ASN A 361 3.73 -2.13 -0.75
CA ASN A 361 3.25 -0.90 -0.11
C ASN A 361 2.87 0.20 -1.13
N GLY A 362 3.08 -0.03 -2.44
CA GLY A 362 2.72 0.90 -3.50
C GLY A 362 3.79 1.94 -3.84
N CYS A 363 4.98 1.87 -3.21
CA CYS A 363 6.06 2.85 -3.38
C CYS A 363 6.88 2.69 -4.67
N GLY A 364 6.42 1.82 -5.55
CA GLY A 364 6.85 1.77 -6.94
C GLY A 364 7.40 0.42 -7.37
N THR A 365 7.69 0.36 -8.66
CA THR A 365 8.23 -0.84 -9.33
C THR A 365 9.52 -0.46 -10.05
N THR A 366 10.51 -1.35 -10.06
CA THR A 366 11.73 -1.12 -10.83
C THR A 366 11.47 -1.22 -12.34
N GLU A 367 12.24 -0.48 -13.13
CA GLU A 367 12.41 -0.81 -14.55
C GLU A 367 13.01 -2.23 -14.71
N PRO A 368 12.84 -2.92 -15.85
CA PRO A 368 13.41 -4.23 -16.07
C PRO A 368 14.95 -4.25 -15.92
N ILE A 369 15.44 -4.98 -14.92
CA ILE A 369 16.87 -5.10 -14.62
C ILE A 369 17.43 -6.34 -15.29
N GLU A 370 18.43 -6.18 -16.17
CA GLU A 370 19.06 -7.31 -16.84
C GLU A 370 20.03 -8.07 -15.92
N PHE A 371 19.94 -9.39 -15.92
CA PHE A 371 20.93 -10.29 -15.31
C PHE A 371 21.22 -11.49 -16.22
N LEU A 372 22.40 -12.08 -16.09
CA LEU A 372 22.85 -13.17 -16.95
C LEU A 372 22.86 -14.50 -16.18
N VAL A 373 22.22 -15.52 -16.77
CA VAL A 373 22.31 -16.91 -16.32
C VAL A 373 23.20 -17.67 -17.31
N VAL A 374 24.37 -18.14 -16.84
CA VAL A 374 25.26 -18.94 -17.68
C VAL A 374 24.71 -20.37 -17.79
N GLY A 375 24.46 -20.84 -19.00
CA GLY A 375 23.82 -22.14 -19.19
C GLY A 375 23.78 -22.55 -20.65
N TYR A 376 23.13 -23.67 -20.95
CA TYR A 376 23.09 -24.22 -22.31
C TYR A 376 21.65 -24.54 -22.73
N PRO A 377 21.28 -24.28 -24.00
CA PRO A 377 19.99 -24.70 -24.52
C PRO A 377 19.87 -26.23 -24.50
N LYS A 378 18.71 -26.74 -24.07
CA LYS A 378 18.44 -28.20 -24.08
C LYS A 378 18.22 -28.75 -25.49
N PHE A 379 17.90 -27.89 -26.46
CA PHE A 379 17.75 -28.28 -27.85
C PHE A 379 18.01 -27.10 -28.80
N PHE A 380 18.15 -27.42 -30.08
CA PHE A 380 18.17 -26.44 -31.17
C PHE A 380 17.58 -27.06 -32.45
N THR A 381 17.19 -26.23 -33.41
CA THR A 381 16.46 -26.59 -34.65
C THR A 381 17.14 -25.95 -35.87
N PRO A 382 18.21 -26.56 -36.42
CA PRO A 382 18.90 -26.02 -37.60
C PRO A 382 18.05 -26.22 -38.87
N ASN A 383 17.04 -25.36 -39.06
CA ASN A 383 16.09 -25.37 -40.17
C ASN A 383 16.17 -24.08 -41.03
N ASN A 384 17.07 -23.16 -40.65
CA ASN A 384 17.35 -21.90 -41.34
C ASN A 384 16.15 -20.94 -41.31
N ASP A 385 15.40 -20.93 -40.21
CA ASP A 385 14.33 -19.96 -39.94
C ASP A 385 14.77 -18.78 -39.06
N THR A 386 16.06 -18.70 -38.73
CA THR A 386 16.75 -17.74 -37.84
C THR A 386 16.53 -17.94 -36.34
N PHE A 387 15.67 -18.88 -35.93
CA PHE A 387 15.39 -19.17 -34.53
C PHE A 387 16.00 -20.53 -34.12
N ASN A 388 16.85 -20.52 -33.09
CA ASN A 388 17.51 -21.73 -32.58
C ASN A 388 18.30 -22.51 -33.66
N ASP A 389 18.85 -21.83 -34.66
CA ASP A 389 19.58 -22.46 -35.76
C ASP A 389 20.97 -22.98 -35.37
N THR A 390 21.59 -22.38 -34.34
CA THR A 390 22.86 -22.83 -33.79
C THR A 390 22.74 -23.15 -32.31
N TRP A 391 23.56 -24.10 -31.85
CA TRP A 391 23.70 -24.44 -30.45
C TRP A 391 25.01 -23.87 -29.88
N GLN A 392 24.92 -23.17 -28.75
CA GLN A 392 26.05 -22.56 -28.03
C GLN A 392 25.69 -22.38 -26.55
N VAL A 393 26.68 -22.42 -25.66
CA VAL A 393 26.52 -22.06 -24.24
C VAL A 393 26.25 -20.56 -24.15
N LYS A 394 25.16 -20.16 -23.48
CA LYS A 394 24.78 -18.76 -23.27
C LYS A 394 25.55 -18.19 -22.08
N GLY A 395 26.05 -16.95 -22.22
CA GLY A 395 26.91 -16.33 -21.22
C GLY A 395 28.31 -16.93 -21.15
N ILE A 396 28.75 -17.65 -22.18
CA ILE A 396 30.06 -18.29 -22.22
C ILE A 396 31.20 -17.27 -22.10
N GLU A 397 30.99 -16.05 -22.61
CA GLU A 397 31.93 -14.94 -22.60
C GLU A 397 32.28 -14.41 -21.20
N THR A 398 31.49 -14.74 -20.16
CA THR A 398 31.80 -14.38 -18.78
C THR A 398 32.70 -15.39 -18.07
N LEU A 399 32.98 -16.52 -18.73
CA LEU A 399 33.89 -17.56 -18.23
C LEU A 399 35.32 -17.28 -18.70
N ILE A 400 36.31 -17.75 -17.94
CA ILE A 400 37.73 -17.59 -18.27
C ILE A 400 38.18 -18.79 -19.13
N ASP A 401 38.78 -18.51 -20.30
CA ASP A 401 39.29 -19.49 -21.27
C ASP A 401 38.31 -20.65 -21.60
N PRO A 402 37.04 -20.38 -21.98
CA PRO A 402 36.04 -21.42 -22.17
C PRO A 402 36.22 -22.17 -23.50
N VAL A 403 36.19 -23.50 -23.44
CA VAL A 403 36.23 -24.36 -24.64
C VAL A 403 35.16 -25.43 -24.56
N VAL A 404 34.31 -25.50 -25.58
CA VAL A 404 33.25 -26.48 -25.71
C VAL A 404 33.60 -27.50 -26.79
N PHE A 405 33.51 -28.78 -26.43
CA PHE A 405 33.69 -29.91 -27.32
C PHE A 405 32.35 -30.64 -27.49
N ILE A 406 31.89 -30.85 -28.72
CA ILE A 406 30.62 -31.51 -29.05
C ILE A 406 30.88 -32.89 -29.64
N PHE A 407 30.16 -33.90 -29.17
CA PHE A 407 30.35 -35.30 -29.50
C PHE A 407 29.05 -35.98 -29.95
N ASP A 408 29.17 -37.00 -30.80
CA ASP A 408 28.07 -37.92 -31.07
C ASP A 408 27.89 -38.96 -29.93
N ARG A 409 26.84 -39.78 -30.04
CA ARG A 409 26.53 -40.88 -29.09
C ARG A 409 27.62 -41.94 -28.94
N TYR A 410 28.61 -41.97 -29.82
CA TYR A 410 29.74 -42.92 -29.78
C TYR A 410 31.00 -42.26 -29.22
N GLY A 411 30.94 -40.99 -28.80
CA GLY A 411 32.06 -40.22 -28.27
C GLY A 411 32.98 -39.65 -29.33
N LYS A 412 32.56 -39.62 -30.61
CA LYS A 412 33.35 -38.99 -31.67
C LYS A 412 33.22 -37.47 -31.58
N LEU A 413 34.34 -36.77 -31.51
CA LEU A 413 34.38 -35.30 -31.57
C LEU A 413 33.87 -34.82 -32.94
N LEU A 414 32.84 -33.97 -32.91
CA LEU A 414 32.22 -33.38 -34.09
C LEU A 414 32.65 -31.93 -34.29
N LYS A 415 32.68 -31.15 -33.21
CA LYS A 415 32.93 -29.71 -33.26
C LYS A 415 33.65 -29.27 -31.99
N GLN A 416 34.52 -28.27 -32.13
CA GLN A 416 35.07 -27.49 -31.03
C GLN A 416 34.63 -26.04 -31.27
N ILE A 417 34.13 -25.38 -30.23
CA ILE A 417 33.71 -23.98 -30.24
C ILE A 417 34.18 -23.30 -28.95
N ASP A 418 34.28 -21.99 -28.99
CA ASP A 418 34.71 -21.09 -27.91
C ASP A 418 33.76 -19.88 -27.84
N GLU A 419 34.07 -18.88 -27.03
CA GLU A 419 33.28 -17.65 -26.87
C GLU A 419 33.19 -16.80 -28.14
N THR A 420 34.12 -16.95 -29.08
CA THR A 420 34.13 -16.21 -30.36
C THR A 420 33.31 -16.90 -31.46
N SER A 421 32.90 -18.14 -31.21
CA SER A 421 32.20 -18.98 -32.17
C SER A 421 30.70 -18.67 -32.22
N LEU A 422 30.12 -18.66 -33.42
CA LEU A 422 28.66 -18.50 -33.64
C LEU A 422 27.80 -19.70 -33.17
N GLY A 423 28.43 -20.73 -32.59
CA GLY A 423 27.81 -21.99 -32.22
C GLY A 423 27.90 -23.09 -33.29
N TRP A 424 27.25 -24.21 -33.01
CA TRP A 424 27.19 -25.37 -33.90
C TRP A 424 25.86 -25.44 -34.63
N ASP A 425 25.91 -25.47 -35.96
CA ASP A 425 24.76 -25.53 -36.88
C ASP A 425 24.23 -26.96 -37.11
N GLY A 426 24.72 -27.94 -36.34
CA GLY A 426 24.33 -29.34 -36.52
C GLY A 426 24.96 -30.01 -37.75
N SER A 427 26.03 -29.45 -38.33
CA SER A 427 26.76 -30.07 -39.45
C SER A 427 28.10 -30.69 -39.03
N PHE A 428 28.52 -31.73 -39.73
CA PHE A 428 29.87 -32.30 -39.60
C PHE A 428 30.47 -32.52 -41.00
N ASN A 429 31.63 -31.91 -41.27
CA ASN A 429 32.28 -31.91 -42.59
C ASN A 429 31.31 -31.52 -43.73
N GLY A 430 30.48 -30.49 -43.49
CA GLY A 430 29.52 -29.96 -44.46
C GLY A 430 28.27 -30.85 -44.66
N ARG A 431 28.09 -31.90 -43.88
CA ARG A 431 26.90 -32.76 -43.94
C ARG A 431 26.01 -32.55 -42.71
N PRO A 432 24.68 -32.41 -42.88
CA PRO A 432 23.77 -32.29 -41.76
C PRO A 432 23.75 -33.56 -40.91
N MET A 433 23.91 -33.43 -39.60
CA MET A 433 23.89 -34.55 -38.65
C MET A 433 22.44 -35.01 -38.34
N PRO A 434 22.20 -36.27 -37.96
CA PRO A 434 20.83 -36.74 -37.66
C PRO A 434 20.16 -36.00 -36.50
N ALA A 435 18.82 -35.93 -36.49
CA ALA A 435 18.06 -35.55 -35.30
C ALA A 435 18.27 -36.61 -34.21
N SER A 436 18.91 -36.22 -33.12
CA SER A 436 19.37 -37.09 -32.05
C SER A 436 19.82 -36.23 -30.87
N ASP A 437 20.06 -36.87 -29.72
CA ASP A 437 20.85 -36.27 -28.66
C ASP A 437 22.34 -36.29 -29.01
N TYR A 438 23.01 -35.23 -28.57
CA TYR A 438 24.45 -34.99 -28.67
C TYR A 438 24.98 -34.60 -27.30
N TRP A 439 26.26 -34.89 -27.04
CA TRP A 439 26.90 -34.63 -25.77
C TRP A 439 27.91 -33.52 -25.93
N PHE A 440 28.10 -32.71 -24.90
CA PHE A 440 29.18 -31.75 -24.89
C PHE A 440 29.98 -31.83 -23.59
N ARG A 441 31.22 -31.37 -23.69
CA ARG A 441 32.08 -31.08 -22.56
C ARG A 441 32.51 -29.63 -22.65
N LEU A 442 32.24 -28.83 -21.62
CA LEU A 442 32.75 -27.47 -21.51
C LEU A 442 33.85 -27.47 -20.44
N GLU A 443 35.01 -26.97 -20.82
CA GLU A 443 36.17 -26.71 -19.96
C GLU A 443 36.28 -25.19 -19.83
N TYR A 444 36.40 -24.68 -18.60
CA TYR A 444 36.47 -23.24 -18.32
C TYR A 444 37.10 -23.00 -16.95
N SER A 445 37.46 -21.76 -16.65
CA SER A 445 37.82 -21.35 -15.28
C SER A 445 36.89 -20.24 -14.76
N ARG A 446 36.76 -20.13 -13.44
CA ARG A 446 36.07 -19.03 -12.75
C ARG A 446 36.93 -18.48 -11.64
N ASP A 447 36.74 -17.20 -11.33
CA ASP A 447 37.26 -16.62 -10.10
C ASP A 447 36.31 -16.94 -8.94
N GLU A 448 36.79 -17.75 -7.99
CA GLU A 448 36.10 -18.09 -6.75
C GLU A 448 36.82 -17.38 -5.59
N SER A 449 36.38 -16.16 -5.26
CA SER A 449 36.92 -15.35 -4.15
C SER A 449 38.42 -15.01 -4.28
N GLY A 450 38.85 -14.62 -5.48
CA GLY A 450 40.22 -14.24 -5.81
C GLY A 450 41.10 -15.40 -6.25
N ILE A 451 40.53 -16.60 -6.43
CA ILE A 451 41.24 -17.81 -6.85
C ILE A 451 40.63 -18.31 -8.15
N VAL A 452 41.45 -18.39 -9.21
CA VAL A 452 41.01 -18.96 -10.48
C VAL A 452 40.98 -20.49 -10.37
N VAL A 453 39.78 -21.06 -10.47
CA VAL A 453 39.52 -22.51 -10.38
C VAL A 453 39.10 -23.04 -11.75
N ALA A 454 39.79 -24.07 -12.21
CA ALA A 454 39.46 -24.77 -13.46
C ALA A 454 38.31 -25.78 -13.22
N ASN A 455 37.32 -25.72 -14.09
CA ASN A 455 36.08 -26.47 -14.02
C ASN A 455 35.81 -27.25 -15.31
N THR A 456 34.98 -28.29 -15.21
CA THR A 456 34.55 -29.06 -16.38
C THR A 456 33.13 -29.57 -16.18
N ILE A 457 32.26 -29.29 -17.13
CA ILE A 457 30.91 -29.85 -17.18
C ILE A 457 30.76 -30.83 -18.33
N ARG A 458 29.87 -31.80 -18.17
CA ARG A 458 29.46 -32.74 -19.21
C ARG A 458 27.96 -32.88 -19.18
N ALA A 459 27.31 -32.54 -20.28
CA ALA A 459 25.86 -32.64 -20.42
C ALA A 459 25.50 -32.98 -21.87
N HIS A 460 24.20 -32.92 -22.18
CA HIS A 460 23.68 -33.24 -23.50
C HIS A 460 22.61 -32.24 -23.93
N PHE A 461 22.34 -32.22 -25.23
CA PHE A 461 21.28 -31.43 -25.85
C PHE A 461 20.74 -32.17 -27.08
N THR A 462 19.53 -31.82 -27.51
CA THR A 462 18.87 -32.46 -28.65
C THR A 462 18.94 -31.60 -29.91
N LEU A 463 19.38 -32.18 -31.03
CA LEU A 463 19.16 -31.61 -32.36
C LEU A 463 17.78 -32.07 -32.85
N LYS A 464 16.87 -31.13 -33.11
CA LYS A 464 15.54 -31.38 -33.68
C LYS A 464 15.48 -30.95 -35.14
N ARG A 465 14.64 -31.59 -35.95
CA ARG A 465 14.39 -31.24 -37.35
C ARG A 465 12.93 -31.36 -37.71
#